data_AF-A0A8C6ANC9-F1
#
_entry.id   AF-A0A8C6ANC9-F1
#
_cell.length_a   1.000
_cell.length_b   1.000
_cell.length_c   1.000
_cell.angle_alpha   90.00
_cell.angle_beta   90.00
_cell.angle_gamma   90.00
#
_symmetry.space_group_name_H-M   'P 1'
#
loop_
_entity.id
_entity.type
_entity.pdbx_description
1 polymer ?
#
loop_
_entity_poly.entity_id
_entity_poly.type
_entity_poly.pdbx_seq_one_letter_code
_entity_poly.pdbx_strand_id
1 'polypeptide(L)'
;VCVVTACLCPCLDAATVSGAEQETAAVIFLHGLGDTGHSCADALSTLRLPYVKYTCPHAPRTPATLNMKMEMPSWFDLMGLSPDAPEDEAGIKKAAESVKALIEHEMKNGIPANRIVLGGFSQGGALSLFTALTCPRPLAGTVALCCWLPLPLPGLPPGSQRQCQGPDHPSVSWGPGTQGSRTVWDPDSREARVRCHTRQGPVQDLPRCHA
;
A
#
# COMPACT_ATOMS: atom_id res chain seq x y z
N VAL A 1 24.32 6.41 4.71
CA VAL A 1 22.85 6.57 4.64
C VAL A 1 22.41 7.14 5.97
N CYS A 2 21.92 8.38 6.02
CA CYS A 2 21.46 8.97 7.27
C CYS A 2 19.99 8.56 7.44
N VAL A 3 19.72 7.56 8.27
CA VAL A 3 18.35 7.22 8.67
C VAL A 3 18.01 8.18 9.82
N VAL A 4 17.11 9.13 9.56
CA VAL A 4 16.72 10.13 10.55
C VAL A 4 15.31 9.79 11.02
N THR A 5 15.13 9.60 12.33
CA THR A 5 13.81 9.49 12.95
C THR A 5 13.21 10.90 13.04
N ALA A 6 12.25 11.24 12.18
CA ALA A 6 11.53 12.50 12.26
C ALA A 6 10.29 12.35 13.15
N CYS A 7 10.29 13.01 14.31
CA CYS A 7 9.16 13.01 15.25
C CYS A 7 8.19 14.14 14.86
N LEU A 8 7.03 13.79 14.31
CA LEU A 8 5.99 14.74 13.90
C LEU A 8 4.65 14.31 14.54
N CYS A 9 3.84 15.30 14.94
CA CYS A 9 2.60 15.24 15.72
C CYS A 9 1.68 14.01 15.51
N PRO A 10 1.14 13.35 16.55
CA PRO A 10 1.16 11.87 16.71
C PRO A 10 1.18 11.07 15.38
N CYS A 11 2.21 11.29 14.57
CA CYS A 11 2.44 10.58 13.33
C CYS A 11 3.13 9.28 13.70
N LEU A 12 2.82 8.22 12.96
CA LEU A 12 3.58 6.97 13.03
C LEU A 12 5.07 7.30 12.94
N ASP A 13 5.86 6.80 13.89
CA ASP A 13 7.31 6.85 13.78
C ASP A 13 7.70 6.25 12.43
N ALA A 14 8.65 6.84 11.72
CA ALA A 14 8.99 6.39 10.37
C ALA A 14 10.50 6.43 10.11
N ALA A 15 10.97 5.42 9.39
CA ALA A 15 12.28 5.47 8.74
C ALA A 15 12.14 6.24 7.42
N THR A 16 12.97 7.26 7.21
CA THR A 16 12.95 8.07 5.99
C THR A 16 14.24 7.96 5.20
N VAL A 17 14.13 7.88 3.88
CA VAL A 17 15.23 8.04 2.94
C VAL A 17 14.94 9.31 2.13
N SER A 18 15.68 10.38 2.42
CA SER A 18 15.51 11.67 1.75
C SER A 18 15.90 11.61 0.28
N GLY A 19 15.53 12.60 -0.53
CA GLY A 19 16.11 12.86 -1.85
C GLY A 19 17.57 13.33 -1.78
N ALA A 20 18.29 13.31 -2.90
CA ALA A 20 19.60 13.99 -3.02
C ALA A 20 19.44 15.46 -3.47
N GLU A 21 18.29 15.78 -4.06
CA GLU A 21 17.87 17.10 -4.51
C GLU A 21 16.65 17.56 -3.71
N GLN A 22 16.09 18.71 -4.08
CA GLN A 22 14.81 19.17 -3.54
C GLN A 22 13.72 18.12 -3.79
N GLU A 23 13.06 17.70 -2.71
CA GLU A 23 12.03 16.66 -2.75
C GLU A 23 10.75 17.24 -3.36
N THR A 24 10.39 16.77 -4.56
CA THR A 24 9.20 17.19 -5.31
C THR A 24 8.16 16.08 -5.46
N ALA A 25 8.45 14.90 -4.91
CA ALA A 25 7.59 13.73 -4.88
C ALA A 25 7.86 12.90 -3.63
N ALA A 26 6.89 12.11 -3.20
CA ALA A 26 7.01 11.22 -2.06
C ALA A 26 6.51 9.81 -2.37
N VAL A 27 7.14 8.83 -1.74
CA VAL A 27 6.67 7.45 -1.65
C VAL A 27 6.45 7.14 -0.18
N ILE A 28 5.22 6.81 0.20
CA ILE A 28 4.91 6.27 1.52
C ILE A 28 4.80 4.76 1.36
N PHE A 29 5.64 3.97 2.04
CA PHE A 29 5.66 2.52 1.86
C PHE A 29 5.42 1.77 3.17
N LEU A 30 4.34 0.98 3.22
CA LEU A 30 3.88 0.25 4.40
C LEU A 30 4.42 -1.19 4.41
N HIS A 31 5.14 -1.55 5.48
CA HIS A 31 5.70 -2.89 5.64
C HIS A 31 4.64 -3.96 5.98
N GLY A 32 5.00 -5.24 5.85
CA GLY A 32 4.14 -6.36 6.21
C GLY A 32 4.09 -6.64 7.72
N LEU A 33 3.19 -7.53 8.15
CA LEU A 33 3.06 -7.96 9.54
C LEU A 33 4.40 -8.44 10.13
N GLY A 34 4.75 -7.95 11.32
CA GLY A 34 5.95 -8.35 12.05
C GLY A 34 7.25 -7.65 11.62
N ASP A 35 7.25 -6.92 10.50
CA ASP A 35 8.43 -6.22 9.99
C ASP A 35 8.53 -4.78 10.55
N THR A 36 9.46 -3.98 10.02
CA THR A 36 9.67 -2.58 10.40
C THR A 36 9.86 -1.69 9.17
N GLY A 37 9.63 -0.39 9.33
CA GLY A 37 9.96 0.62 8.33
C GLY A 37 11.43 0.66 7.91
N HIS A 38 12.37 0.23 8.76
CA HIS A 38 13.80 0.21 8.42
C HIS A 38 14.10 -0.77 7.28
N SER A 39 13.56 -1.99 7.34
CA SER A 39 13.72 -3.01 6.29
C SER A 39 13.21 -2.50 4.94
N CYS A 40 12.08 -1.78 4.93
CA CYS A 40 11.52 -1.17 3.73
C CYS A 40 12.37 0.00 3.22
N ALA A 41 12.86 0.86 4.11
CA ALA A 41 13.72 1.99 3.76
C ALA A 41 15.03 1.50 3.12
N ASP A 42 15.64 0.45 3.69
CA ASP A 42 16.86 -0.15 3.16
C ASP A 42 16.63 -0.75 1.76
N ALA A 43 15.54 -1.49 1.57
CA ALA A 43 15.17 -2.03 0.25
C ALA A 43 14.97 -0.91 -0.79
N LEU A 44 14.24 0.14 -0.43
CA LEU A 44 13.93 1.27 -1.33
C LEU A 44 15.13 2.19 -1.59
N SER A 45 16.15 2.19 -0.71
CA SER A 45 17.35 3.00 -0.89
C SER A 45 18.09 2.69 -2.19
N THR A 46 17.98 1.45 -2.69
CA THR A 46 18.57 0.99 -3.95
C THR A 46 17.83 1.50 -5.19
N LEU A 47 16.57 1.93 -5.03
CA LEU A 47 15.69 2.45 -6.09
C LEU A 47 15.49 3.96 -5.98
N ARG A 48 16.34 4.63 -5.18
CA ARG A 48 16.20 6.04 -4.82
C ARG A 48 16.33 6.95 -6.03
N LEU A 49 15.28 7.72 -6.30
CA LEU A 49 15.32 8.84 -7.23
C LEU A 49 15.74 10.12 -6.48
N PRO A 50 16.52 11.03 -7.11
CA PRO A 50 17.12 12.16 -6.42
C PRO A 50 16.09 13.17 -5.89
N TYR A 51 14.92 13.27 -6.52
CA TYR A 51 13.85 14.22 -6.18
C TYR A 51 12.70 13.58 -5.38
N VAL A 52 12.84 12.32 -4.95
CA VAL A 52 11.79 11.57 -4.23
C VAL A 52 12.20 11.33 -2.78
N LYS A 53 11.30 11.66 -1.85
CA LYS A 53 11.37 11.26 -0.45
C LYS A 53 10.69 9.90 -0.25
N TYR A 54 11.34 8.97 0.42
CA TYR A 54 10.72 7.69 0.79
C TYR A 54 10.47 7.67 2.29
N THR A 55 9.21 7.52 2.70
CA THR A 55 8.78 7.43 4.09
C THR A 55 8.24 6.03 4.37
N CYS A 56 8.88 5.30 5.27
CA CYS A 56 8.51 3.94 5.66
C CYS A 56 8.07 3.95 7.14
N PRO A 57 6.76 4.18 7.42
CA PRO A 57 6.28 4.22 8.79
C PRO A 57 6.35 2.86 9.48
N HIS A 58 6.51 2.87 10.80
CA HIS A 58 6.46 1.72 11.68
C HIS A 58 5.03 1.48 12.13
N ALA A 59 4.53 0.27 11.90
CA ALA A 59 3.25 -0.14 12.47
C ALA A 59 3.32 -0.17 14.00
N PRO A 60 2.25 0.20 14.71
CA PRO A 60 2.19 0.04 16.16
C PRO A 60 2.30 -1.44 16.55
N ARG A 61 2.85 -1.71 17.73
CA ARG A 61 2.85 -3.07 18.28
C ARG A 61 1.45 -3.37 18.82
N THR A 62 0.79 -4.36 18.22
CA THR A 62 -0.54 -4.80 18.62
C THR A 62 -0.61 -6.33 18.66
N PRO A 63 -1.50 -6.93 19.48
CA PRO A 63 -1.70 -8.37 19.49
C PRO A 63 -2.27 -8.84 18.14
N ALA A 64 -1.58 -9.76 17.47
CA ALA A 64 -2.06 -10.33 16.21
C ALA A 64 -2.76 -11.67 16.45
N THR A 65 -4.08 -11.74 16.19
CA THR A 65 -4.89 -12.95 16.40
C THR A 65 -4.36 -14.15 15.63
N LEU A 66 -3.93 -13.97 14.37
CA LEU A 66 -3.31 -15.00 13.54
C LEU A 66 -2.10 -15.67 14.23
N ASN A 67 -1.36 -14.90 15.04
CA ASN A 67 -0.14 -15.34 15.72
C ASN A 67 -0.38 -15.56 17.22
N MET A 68 -1.53 -16.17 17.57
CA MET A 68 -1.88 -16.50 18.97
C MET A 68 -1.87 -15.28 19.90
N LYS A 69 -2.25 -14.09 19.38
CA LYS A 69 -2.24 -12.80 20.11
C LYS A 69 -0.86 -12.36 20.58
N MET A 70 0.21 -12.84 19.94
CA MET A 70 1.56 -12.31 20.18
C MET A 70 1.62 -10.83 19.78
N GLU A 71 2.22 -10.00 20.63
CA GLU A 71 2.46 -8.59 20.31
C GLU A 71 3.56 -8.46 19.27
N MET A 72 3.23 -7.82 18.14
CA MET A 72 4.17 -7.53 17.07
C MET A 72 3.73 -6.31 16.26
N PRO A 73 4.61 -5.71 15.45
CA PRO A 73 4.22 -4.62 14.55
C PRO A 73 3.09 -5.08 13.61
N SER A 74 1.93 -4.47 13.72
CA SER A 74 0.76 -4.79 12.90
C SER A 74 -0.10 -3.55 12.69
N TRP A 75 -0.55 -3.33 11.45
CA TRP A 75 -1.36 -2.17 11.10
C TRP A 75 -2.79 -2.28 11.62
N PHE A 76 -3.33 -3.50 11.60
CA PHE A 76 -4.67 -3.88 12.06
C PHE A 76 -4.64 -5.36 12.46
N ASP A 77 -5.64 -5.84 13.20
CA ASP A 77 -5.65 -7.26 13.60
C ASP A 77 -5.89 -8.16 12.39
N LEU A 78 -5.02 -9.15 12.20
CA LEU A 78 -5.15 -10.16 11.16
C LEU A 78 -5.65 -11.44 11.83
N MET A 79 -6.86 -11.87 11.49
CA MET A 79 -7.53 -13.02 12.13
C MET A 79 -7.42 -14.31 11.30
N GLY A 80 -7.11 -14.20 10.01
CA GLY A 80 -6.95 -15.34 9.11
C GLY A 80 -6.36 -14.92 7.77
N LEU A 81 -6.03 -15.91 6.93
CA LEU A 81 -5.49 -15.71 5.58
C LEU A 81 -6.42 -16.24 4.48
N SER A 82 -7.53 -16.89 4.84
CA SER A 82 -8.53 -17.33 3.87
C SER A 82 -9.40 -16.15 3.42
N PRO A 83 -9.95 -16.19 2.19
CA PRO A 83 -10.87 -15.14 1.72
C PRO A 83 -12.10 -14.93 2.60
N ASP A 84 -12.53 -15.97 3.32
CA ASP A 84 -13.70 -15.94 4.20
C ASP A 84 -13.34 -15.60 5.66
N ALA A 85 -12.06 -15.29 5.94
CA ALA A 85 -11.65 -14.91 7.29
C ALA A 85 -12.27 -13.55 7.67
N PRO A 86 -12.71 -13.39 8.93
CA PRO A 86 -13.12 -12.08 9.42
C PRO A 86 -11.99 -11.05 9.30
N GLU A 87 -12.33 -9.82 8.92
CA GLU A 87 -11.40 -8.70 8.84
C GLU A 87 -11.65 -7.68 9.97
N ASP A 88 -10.59 -7.06 10.48
CA ASP A 88 -10.65 -6.02 11.51
C ASP A 88 -11.08 -4.68 10.90
N GLU A 89 -12.35 -4.54 10.57
CA GLU A 89 -12.87 -3.35 9.89
C GLU A 89 -12.52 -2.05 10.63
N ALA A 90 -12.64 -2.05 11.97
CA ALA A 90 -12.35 -0.88 12.79
C ALA A 90 -10.85 -0.54 12.76
N GLY A 91 -9.97 -1.53 12.89
CA GLY A 91 -8.52 -1.34 12.83
C GLY A 91 -8.06 -0.92 11.44
N ILE A 92 -8.59 -1.51 10.37
CA ILE A 92 -8.28 -1.14 8.98
C ILE A 92 -8.63 0.33 8.73
N LYS A 93 -9.84 0.77 9.10
CA LYS A 93 -10.27 2.17 8.95
C LYS A 93 -9.39 3.10 9.79
N LYS A 94 -9.10 2.75 11.04
CA LYS A 94 -8.24 3.55 11.92
C LYS A 94 -6.83 3.71 11.34
N ALA A 95 -6.23 2.62 10.86
CA ALA A 95 -4.91 2.65 10.25
C ALA A 95 -4.90 3.46 8.95
N ALA A 96 -5.97 3.38 8.15
CA ALA A 96 -6.11 4.17 6.94
C ALA A 96 -6.15 5.68 7.25
N GLU A 97 -6.83 6.09 8.31
CA GLU A 97 -6.82 7.49 8.76
C GLU A 97 -5.43 7.94 9.22
N SER A 98 -4.66 7.09 9.90
CA SER A 98 -3.26 7.39 10.24
C SER A 98 -2.39 7.58 8.99
N VAL A 99 -2.58 6.76 7.94
CA VAL A 99 -1.86 6.91 6.67
C VAL A 99 -2.32 8.16 5.91
N LYS A 100 -3.62 8.49 5.92
CA LYS A 100 -4.14 9.75 5.34
C LYS A 100 -3.55 10.97 6.04
N ALA A 101 -3.39 10.93 7.37
CA ALA A 101 -2.73 11.99 8.10
C ALA A 101 -1.27 12.17 7.66
N LEU A 102 -0.55 11.08 7.35
CA LEU A 102 0.81 11.14 6.81
C LEU A 102 0.84 11.73 5.38
N ILE A 103 -0.14 11.39 4.54
CA ILE A 103 -0.29 11.99 3.20
C ILE A 103 -0.52 13.51 3.32
N GLU A 104 -1.45 13.93 4.18
CA GLU A 104 -1.73 15.35 4.42
C GLU A 104 -0.52 16.08 5.02
N HIS A 105 0.30 15.40 5.81
CA HIS A 105 1.57 15.93 6.30
C HIS A 105 2.57 16.20 5.16
N GLU A 106 2.77 15.26 4.23
CA GLU A 106 3.64 15.49 3.05
C GLU A 106 3.10 16.64 2.17
N MET A 107 1.77 16.73 2.03
CA MET A 107 1.12 17.85 1.33
C MET A 107 1.38 19.20 1.98
N LYS A 108 1.29 19.28 3.31
CA LYS A 108 1.62 20.51 4.05
C LYS A 108 3.08 20.92 3.90
N ASN A 109 3.97 19.97 3.66
CA ASN A 109 5.38 20.22 3.39
C ASN A 109 5.70 20.49 1.91
N GLY A 110 4.67 20.68 1.07
CA GLY A 110 4.83 21.17 -0.30
C GLY A 110 4.83 20.08 -1.38
N ILE A 111 4.62 18.81 -1.04
CA ILE A 111 4.50 17.72 -2.03
C ILE A 111 3.02 17.49 -2.35
N PRO A 112 2.51 17.90 -3.53
CA PRO A 112 1.09 17.76 -3.84
C PRO A 112 0.68 16.29 -3.96
N ALA A 113 -0.60 15.98 -3.69
CA ALA A 113 -1.12 14.60 -3.66
C ALA A 113 -0.82 13.79 -4.94
N ASN A 114 -0.91 14.42 -6.11
CA ASN A 114 -0.61 13.81 -7.42
C ASN A 114 0.90 13.54 -7.65
N ARG A 115 1.75 13.83 -6.66
CA ARG A 115 3.17 13.49 -6.59
C ARG A 115 3.49 12.55 -5.41
N ILE A 116 2.46 12.01 -4.75
CA ILE A 116 2.58 11.04 -3.67
C ILE A 116 2.13 9.67 -4.16
N VAL A 117 3.02 8.68 -4.08
CA VAL A 117 2.71 7.26 -4.30
C VAL A 117 2.54 6.57 -2.95
N LEU A 118 1.45 5.82 -2.77
CA LEU A 118 1.24 4.99 -1.59
C LEU A 118 1.53 3.52 -1.94
N GLY A 119 2.47 2.89 -1.25
CA GLY A 119 2.89 1.51 -1.55
C GLY A 119 2.89 0.63 -0.32
N GLY A 120 2.99 -0.68 -0.51
CA GLY A 120 3.19 -1.59 0.60
C GLY A 120 3.29 -3.05 0.20
N PHE A 121 3.71 -3.87 1.17
CA PHE A 121 3.84 -5.32 1.03
C PHE A 121 2.89 -6.07 1.97
N SER A 122 2.26 -7.14 1.50
CA SER A 122 1.37 -8.00 2.30
C SER A 122 0.30 -7.18 3.03
N GLN A 123 0.22 -7.23 4.37
CA GLN A 123 -0.70 -6.43 5.17
C GLN A 123 -0.59 -4.92 4.90
N GLY A 124 0.64 -4.39 4.74
CA GLY A 124 0.85 -2.99 4.39
C GLY A 124 0.38 -2.67 2.96
N GLY A 125 0.53 -3.61 2.03
CA GLY A 125 0.00 -3.47 0.67
C GLY A 125 -1.53 -3.43 0.65
N ALA A 126 -2.18 -4.22 1.52
CA ALA A 126 -3.63 -4.22 1.68
C ALA A 126 -4.13 -2.88 2.23
N LEU A 127 -3.46 -2.36 3.26
CA LEU A 127 -3.77 -1.04 3.81
C LEU A 127 -3.55 0.08 2.77
N SER A 128 -2.50 -0.01 1.97
CA SER A 128 -2.20 0.97 0.92
C SER A 128 -3.29 1.02 -0.16
N LEU A 129 -3.81 -0.14 -0.59
CA LEU A 129 -4.93 -0.20 -1.53
C LEU A 129 -6.19 0.44 -0.95
N PHE A 130 -6.60 0.01 0.24
CA PHE A 130 -7.80 0.52 0.90
C PHE A 130 -7.70 2.02 1.14
N THR A 131 -6.54 2.50 1.60
CA THR A 131 -6.33 3.92 1.87
C THR A 131 -6.37 4.74 0.58
N ALA A 132 -5.71 4.29 -0.50
CA ALA A 132 -5.71 5.01 -1.77
C ALA A 132 -7.11 5.11 -2.38
N LEU A 133 -7.89 4.02 -2.34
CA LEU A 133 -9.26 3.98 -2.89
C LEU A 133 -10.28 4.75 -2.05
N THR A 134 -9.99 4.99 -0.76
CA THR A 134 -10.86 5.78 0.14
C THR A 134 -10.29 7.17 0.44
N CYS A 135 -9.19 7.56 -0.20
CA CYS A 135 -8.57 8.87 -0.04
C CYS A 135 -9.37 9.90 -0.87
N PRO A 136 -9.77 11.03 -0.27
CA PRO A 136 -10.42 12.11 -1.04
C PRO A 136 -9.43 12.89 -1.93
N ARG A 137 -8.12 12.65 -1.78
CA ARG A 137 -7.07 13.32 -2.56
C ARG A 137 -6.63 12.43 -3.74
N PRO A 138 -6.46 12.99 -4.95
CA PRO A 138 -5.97 12.23 -6.09
C PRO A 138 -4.47 11.96 -5.92
N LEU A 139 -4.14 10.77 -5.42
CA LEU A 139 -2.76 10.31 -5.29
C LEU A 139 -2.14 10.02 -6.66
N ALA A 140 -0.81 10.15 -6.78
CA ALA A 140 -0.08 9.84 -8.02
C ALA A 140 -0.27 8.39 -8.48
N GLY A 141 -0.42 7.49 -7.51
CA GLY A 141 -0.62 6.07 -7.76
C GLY A 141 -0.48 5.24 -6.49
N THR A 142 -0.64 3.93 -6.66
CA THR A 142 -0.44 2.94 -5.59
C THR A 142 0.51 1.85 -6.08
N VAL A 143 1.29 1.24 -5.17
CA VAL A 143 2.12 0.06 -5.45
C VAL A 143 1.80 -1.03 -4.43
N ALA A 144 1.03 -2.02 -4.83
CA ALA A 144 0.54 -3.07 -3.93
C ALA A 144 1.24 -4.40 -4.25
N LEU A 145 2.04 -4.92 -3.30
CA LEU A 145 2.87 -6.11 -3.50
C LEU A 145 2.37 -7.29 -2.64
N CYS A 146 2.05 -8.42 -3.28
CA CYS A 146 1.67 -9.68 -2.63
C CYS A 146 0.59 -9.53 -1.53
N CYS A 147 -0.43 -8.72 -1.80
CA CYS A 147 -1.46 -8.34 -0.83
C CYS A 147 -2.87 -8.66 -1.34
N TRP A 148 -3.89 -8.15 -0.65
CA TRP A 148 -5.30 -8.25 -1.02
C TRP A 148 -5.96 -6.88 -0.86
N LEU A 149 -7.17 -6.69 -1.37
CA LEU A 149 -7.99 -5.53 -1.04
C LEU A 149 -8.84 -5.86 0.19
N PRO A 150 -8.64 -5.20 1.34
CA PRO A 150 -9.44 -5.47 2.52
C PRO A 150 -10.76 -4.70 2.43
N LEU A 151 -11.81 -5.30 2.99
CA LEU A 151 -13.19 -4.80 3.04
C LEU A 151 -13.83 -4.57 1.66
N PRO A 152 -15.16 -4.76 1.54
CA PRO A 152 -15.85 -4.34 0.33
C PRO A 152 -15.86 -2.81 0.26
N LEU A 153 -15.63 -2.26 -0.94
CA LEU A 153 -15.72 -0.83 -1.20
C LEU A 153 -16.88 -0.52 -2.13
N PRO A 154 -17.62 0.58 -1.91
CA PRO A 154 -18.66 1.04 -2.82
C PRO A 154 -18.10 1.21 -4.25
N GLY A 155 -18.85 0.75 -5.25
CA GLY A 155 -18.46 0.86 -6.67
C GLY A 155 -17.53 -0.25 -7.18
N LEU A 156 -17.11 -1.19 -6.33
CA LEU A 156 -16.40 -2.40 -6.78
C LEU A 156 -17.35 -3.60 -6.85
N PRO A 157 -17.15 -4.50 -7.84
CA PRO A 157 -17.97 -5.70 -7.97
C PRO A 157 -17.76 -6.65 -6.77
N PRO A 158 -18.78 -7.41 -6.35
CA PRO A 158 -18.64 -8.42 -5.31
C PRO A 158 -17.47 -9.37 -5.58
N GLY A 159 -16.66 -9.65 -4.55
CA GLY A 159 -15.49 -10.52 -4.67
C GLY A 159 -14.23 -9.84 -5.22
N SER A 160 -14.19 -8.51 -5.27
CA SER A 160 -12.97 -7.73 -5.56
C SER A 160 -11.90 -7.82 -4.46
N GLN A 161 -12.24 -8.34 -3.27
CA GLN A 161 -11.34 -8.52 -2.12
C GLN A 161 -10.34 -9.67 -2.29
N ARG A 162 -10.36 -10.36 -3.43
CA ARG A 162 -9.50 -11.54 -3.65
C ARG A 162 -8.04 -11.13 -3.65
N GLN A 163 -7.25 -11.95 -2.97
CA GLN A 163 -5.81 -11.78 -2.84
C GLN A 163 -5.11 -11.82 -4.21
N CYS A 164 -4.14 -10.95 -4.39
CA CYS A 164 -3.21 -10.97 -5.51
C CYS A 164 -2.28 -12.19 -5.34
N GLN A 165 -2.76 -13.40 -5.66
CA GLN A 165 -2.00 -14.64 -5.45
C GLN A 165 -1.26 -15.09 -6.72
N GLY A 166 -0.09 -15.69 -6.50
CA GLY A 166 0.75 -16.33 -7.50
C GLY A 166 0.17 -17.64 -8.08
N PRO A 167 0.97 -18.42 -8.82
CA PRO A 167 0.51 -19.28 -9.92
C PRO A 167 -0.35 -20.52 -9.60
N ASP A 168 -0.49 -20.97 -8.34
CA ASP A 168 -0.93 -22.36 -8.05
C ASP A 168 -2.26 -22.52 -7.28
N HIS A 169 -3.21 -21.57 -7.37
CA HIS A 169 -4.58 -21.75 -6.85
C HIS A 169 -5.63 -21.46 -7.94
N PRO A 170 -6.81 -22.11 -7.91
CA PRO A 170 -7.77 -22.10 -9.01
C PRO A 170 -8.22 -20.66 -9.27
N SER A 171 -7.83 -20.20 -10.44
CA SER A 171 -7.78 -18.83 -10.87
C SER A 171 -9.17 -18.30 -11.19
N VAL A 172 -9.48 -17.08 -10.73
CA VAL A 172 -10.24 -16.20 -11.60
C VAL A 172 -9.27 -15.85 -12.72
N SER A 173 -9.42 -16.51 -13.87
CA SER A 173 -8.57 -16.30 -15.03
C SER A 173 -8.83 -14.92 -15.62
N TRP A 174 -7.87 -14.02 -15.46
CA TRP A 174 -7.75 -12.83 -16.31
C TRP A 174 -6.68 -13.14 -17.36
N GLY A 175 -7.02 -13.99 -18.32
CA GLY A 175 -6.17 -14.43 -19.44
C GLY A 175 -5.03 -15.41 -19.06
N PRO A 176 -4.48 -16.17 -20.03
CA PRO A 176 -3.44 -17.17 -19.73
C PRO A 176 -2.09 -16.51 -19.40
N GLY A 177 -1.48 -16.85 -18.25
CA GLY A 177 -0.04 -16.67 -18.01
C GLY A 177 0.42 -15.55 -17.06
N THR A 178 -0.46 -14.94 -16.25
CA THR A 178 -0.07 -13.86 -15.32
C THR A 178 0.60 -14.36 -14.04
N GLN A 179 1.90 -14.07 -13.87
CA GLN A 179 2.59 -14.13 -12.58
C GLN A 179 2.97 -12.71 -12.12
N GLY A 180 2.32 -12.25 -11.05
CA GLY A 180 2.58 -10.96 -10.40
C GLY A 180 1.67 -9.81 -10.88
N SER A 181 0.89 -9.23 -9.96
CA SER A 181 0.09 -8.03 -10.22
C SER A 181 0.78 -6.78 -9.67
N ARG A 182 0.95 -5.75 -10.50
CA ARG A 182 1.36 -4.40 -10.10
C ARG A 182 0.18 -3.46 -10.33
N THR A 183 -0.67 -3.25 -9.34
CA THR A 183 -1.73 -2.24 -9.47
C THR A 183 -1.09 -0.85 -9.55
N VAL A 184 -1.37 -0.05 -10.59
CA VAL A 184 -0.90 1.34 -10.73
C VAL A 184 -2.13 2.22 -10.98
N TRP A 185 -2.58 2.92 -9.94
CA TRP A 185 -3.71 3.85 -10.02
C TRP A 185 -3.38 5.09 -10.88
N ASP A 186 -4.32 5.51 -11.75
CA ASP A 186 -4.22 6.68 -12.63
C ASP A 186 -5.10 7.83 -12.08
N PRO A 187 -4.51 8.95 -11.63
CA PRO A 187 -5.25 10.05 -11.01
C PRO A 187 -6.17 10.83 -11.95
N ASP A 188 -5.93 10.86 -13.26
CA ASP A 188 -6.68 11.71 -14.20
C ASP A 188 -8.06 11.14 -14.56
N SER A 189 -8.28 9.86 -14.30
CA SER A 189 -9.48 9.14 -14.73
C SER A 189 -10.49 8.86 -13.61
N ARG A 190 -10.10 8.98 -12.33
CA ARG A 190 -10.81 8.35 -11.20
C ARG A 190 -11.07 6.83 -11.42
N GLU A 191 -10.31 6.18 -12.30
CA GLU A 191 -10.47 4.76 -12.66
C GLU A 191 -9.39 3.89 -12.02
N ALA A 192 -9.81 2.76 -11.45
CA ALA A 192 -8.90 1.73 -10.95
C ALA A 192 -8.23 0.98 -12.12
N ARG A 193 -7.09 1.47 -12.62
CA ARG A 193 -6.29 0.70 -13.59
C ARG A 193 -5.39 -0.29 -12.88
N VAL A 194 -5.87 -1.51 -12.68
CA VAL A 194 -5.01 -2.63 -12.25
C VAL A 194 -4.13 -3.04 -13.46
N ARG A 195 -2.82 -2.77 -13.43
CA ARG A 195 -1.88 -3.13 -14.52
C ARG A 195 -1.06 -4.38 -14.17
N CYS A 196 -1.55 -5.57 -14.49
CA CYS A 196 -0.75 -6.79 -14.36
C CYS A 196 0.42 -6.77 -15.37
N HIS A 197 1.65 -6.94 -14.89
CA HIS A 197 2.84 -7.01 -15.73
C HIS A 197 3.31 -8.46 -15.83
N THR A 198 3.31 -9.02 -17.04
CA THR A 198 3.88 -10.34 -17.32
C THR A 198 5.37 -10.23 -17.64
N ARG A 199 6.16 -11.20 -17.17
CA ARG A 199 7.63 -11.23 -17.36
C ARG A 199 8.06 -11.28 -18.83
N GLN A 200 7.17 -11.64 -19.76
CA GLN A 200 7.41 -11.66 -21.21
C GLN A 200 6.08 -11.40 -21.94
N GLY A 201 5.89 -10.21 -22.52
CA GLY A 201 4.73 -9.90 -23.37
C GLY A 201 4.22 -8.45 -23.22
N PRO A 202 3.50 -7.91 -24.23
CA PRO A 202 3.00 -6.54 -24.20
C PRO A 202 1.97 -6.35 -23.08
N VAL A 203 2.00 -5.16 -22.47
CA VAL A 203 1.07 -4.71 -21.42
C VAL A 203 -0.37 -4.84 -21.91
N GLN A 204 -1.21 -5.55 -21.16
CA GLN A 204 -2.64 -5.68 -21.44
C GLN A 204 -3.45 -4.73 -20.54
N ASP A 205 -4.27 -3.87 -21.15
CA ASP A 205 -5.24 -3.03 -20.45
C ASP A 205 -6.47 -3.86 -20.08
N LEU A 206 -6.91 -3.79 -18.81
CA LEU A 206 -8.13 -4.44 -18.34
C LEU A 206 -9.39 -3.64 -18.74
N PRO A 207 -10.57 -4.30 -18.86
CA PRO A 207 -11.81 -3.64 -19.25
C PRO A 207 -12.24 -2.54 -18.25
N ARG A 208 -12.81 -1.47 -18.80
CA ARG A 208 -13.24 -0.25 -18.10
C ARG A 208 -14.33 -0.57 -17.07
N CYS A 209 -14.14 -0.13 -15.82
CA CYS A 209 -15.22 -0.08 -14.83
C CYS A 209 -15.71 1.37 -14.74
N HIS A 210 -16.94 1.61 -15.18
CA HIS A 210 -17.61 2.89 -14.97
C HIS A 210 -18.31 2.89 -13.61
N ALA A 211 -18.27 4.04 -12.93
CA ALA A 211 -18.96 4.28 -11.66
C ALA A 211 -20.49 4.24 -11.82
#